data_AF-A0AAW9XBR7-F1
#
_entry.id   AF-A0AAW9XBR7-F1
#
_cell.length_a   1.000
_cell.length_b   1.000
_cell.length_c   1.000
_cell.angle_alpha   90.00
_cell.angle_beta   90.00
_cell.angle_gamma   90.00
#
_symmetry.space_group_name_H-M   'P 1'
#
loop_
_entity.id
_entity.type
_entity.pdbx_description
1 polymer ?
#
loop_
_entity_poly.entity_id
_entity_poly.type
_entity_poly.pdbx_seq_one_letter_code
_entity_poly.pdbx_strand_id
1 'polypeptide(L)'
;MDNNLEKNLAKSEQKSNIKQDAIVEITENSNTIDLNILTKNTNTKLTGQIPTEIKNESGALIKKIKVNQEHFESSKEQKRTQRPRPQRQKNKDKNFKPEFEDRVVSIARVTKVVKGGRRFSFSAFAVVGNKKGKVGFGHGKANEVQDSIRKAIKDAQNRLVSVPIYRRSTVPHEISAKYSASKILIKPAPRGKGIVASNTVRAVVELAGYTDIYTKTYGSRTKINVVRATLKALLGLKTLNQVAELRDLSPQQAHALKN
;
A
#
# COMPACT_ATOMS: atom_id res chain seq x y z
N MET A 1 -10.91 -47.59 -43.96
CA MET A 1 -11.23 -48.15 -42.63
C MET A 1 -10.37 -49.39 -42.49
N ASP A 2 -9.71 -49.60 -41.36
CA ASP A 2 -8.85 -50.77 -41.07
C ASP A 2 -7.36 -50.60 -41.38
N ASN A 3 -6.68 -49.77 -40.58
CA ASN A 3 -5.22 -49.83 -40.40
C ASN A 3 -4.76 -49.45 -38.98
N ASN A 4 -5.71 -49.20 -38.06
CA ASN A 4 -5.43 -48.80 -36.68
C ASN A 4 -5.74 -49.89 -35.64
N LEU A 5 -6.43 -50.97 -36.02
CA LEU A 5 -6.70 -52.08 -35.09
C LEU A 5 -5.54 -53.08 -35.00
N GLU A 6 -4.86 -53.40 -36.11
CA GLU A 6 -3.80 -54.43 -36.12
C GLU A 6 -2.51 -54.02 -35.41
N LYS A 7 -2.17 -52.72 -35.38
CA LYS A 7 -0.99 -52.22 -34.66
C LYS A 7 -1.13 -52.25 -33.14
N ASN A 8 -2.36 -52.33 -32.63
CA ASN A 8 -2.63 -52.32 -31.20
C ASN A 8 -2.58 -53.73 -30.58
N LEU A 9 -2.86 -54.79 -31.35
CA LEU A 9 -2.73 -56.18 -30.89
C LEU A 9 -1.25 -56.64 -30.79
N ALA A 10 -0.36 -56.12 -31.64
CA ALA A 10 1.05 -56.53 -31.65
C ALA A 10 1.89 -55.96 -30.48
N LYS A 11 1.38 -54.96 -29.75
CA LYS A 11 2.03 -54.40 -28.55
C LYS A 11 1.56 -55.03 -27.24
N SER A 12 0.44 -55.76 -27.24
CA SER A 12 -0.12 -56.36 -26.03
C SER A 12 0.45 -57.73 -25.67
N GLU A 13 1.19 -58.40 -26.57
CA GLU A 13 1.54 -59.82 -26.39
C GLU A 13 3.04 -60.14 -26.23
N GLN A 14 3.93 -59.16 -26.24
CA GLN A 14 5.35 -59.43 -25.94
C GLN A 14 5.72 -59.10 -24.50
N LYS A 15 5.55 -60.11 -23.66
CA LYS A 15 6.42 -60.47 -22.51
C LYS A 15 6.26 -59.56 -21.29
N SER A 16 5.42 -59.87 -20.31
CA SER A 16 5.47 -61.09 -19.47
C SER A 16 6.90 -61.62 -19.29
N ASN A 17 7.63 -61.04 -18.34
CA ASN A 17 8.60 -61.80 -17.53
C ASN A 17 8.78 -61.14 -16.17
N ILE A 18 8.16 -61.80 -15.21
CA ILE A 18 8.29 -61.64 -13.77
C ILE A 18 9.73 -62.06 -13.39
N LYS A 19 10.43 -61.23 -12.62
CA LYS A 19 11.19 -61.69 -11.45
C LYS A 19 11.21 -60.58 -10.41
N GLN A 20 10.67 -60.94 -9.26
CA GLN A 20 10.40 -60.16 -8.07
C GLN A 20 11.71 -59.85 -7.35
N ASP A 21 11.76 -58.70 -6.66
CA ASP A 21 12.45 -58.55 -5.38
C ASP A 21 11.75 -57.39 -4.65
N ALA A 22 10.80 -57.73 -3.77
CA ALA A 22 10.14 -56.78 -2.89
C ALA A 22 10.71 -56.95 -1.48
N ILE A 23 11.26 -55.88 -0.91
CA ILE A 23 11.66 -55.85 0.50
C ILE A 23 10.42 -55.45 1.30
N VAL A 24 9.97 -56.34 2.18
CA VAL A 24 8.84 -56.11 3.09
C VAL A 24 9.40 -55.71 4.45
N GLU A 25 9.15 -54.49 4.88
CA GLU A 25 9.40 -54.08 6.27
C GLU A 25 8.10 -54.15 7.05
N ILE A 26 8.11 -54.95 8.12
CA ILE A 26 7.03 -55.06 9.11
C ILE A 26 7.51 -54.32 10.34
N THR A 27 6.82 -53.24 10.72
CA THR A 27 7.07 -52.55 11.99
C THR A 27 5.84 -52.67 12.87
N GLU A 28 6.01 -53.27 14.05
CA GLU A 28 4.96 -53.39 15.04
C GLU A 28 4.87 -52.10 15.88
N ASN A 29 3.66 -51.60 16.07
CA ASN A 29 3.35 -50.78 17.23
C ASN A 29 1.92 -51.09 17.69
N SER A 30 1.71 -50.84 18.99
CA SER A 30 0.84 -51.58 19.91
C SER A 30 -0.66 -51.71 19.60
N ASN A 31 -1.14 -51.39 18.39
CA ASN A 31 -2.51 -51.70 17.93
C ASN A 31 -2.71 -51.79 16.39
N THR A 32 -1.66 -51.86 15.54
CA THR A 32 -1.81 -52.06 14.08
C THR A 32 -0.58 -52.74 13.44
N ILE A 33 -0.79 -53.60 12.43
CA ILE A 33 0.27 -54.11 11.54
C ILE A 33 0.18 -53.36 10.20
N ASP A 34 1.19 -52.55 9.88
CA ASP A 34 1.29 -51.84 8.60
C ASP A 34 2.22 -52.62 7.64
N LEU A 35 1.76 -52.86 6.41
CA LEU A 35 2.57 -53.49 5.34
C LEU A 35 3.03 -52.42 4.33
N ASN A 36 4.34 -52.20 4.23
CA ASN A 36 4.94 -51.35 3.20
C ASN A 36 5.61 -52.24 2.13
N ILE A 37 5.16 -52.12 0.87
CA ILE A 37 5.81 -52.77 -0.27
C ILE A 37 6.37 -51.68 -1.18
N LEU A 38 7.70 -51.53 -1.18
CA LEU A 38 8.40 -50.60 -2.08
C LEU A 38 8.83 -51.36 -3.34
N THR A 39 8.24 -51.06 -4.50
CA THR A 39 8.71 -51.60 -5.79
C THR A 39 9.48 -50.53 -6.56
N LYS A 40 10.66 -50.90 -7.08
CA LYS A 40 11.70 -49.95 -7.54
C LYS A 40 11.36 -49.09 -8.77
N ASN A 41 10.20 -49.24 -9.43
CA ASN A 41 9.99 -48.60 -10.74
C ASN A 41 8.65 -47.91 -11.00
N THR A 42 7.80 -47.68 -9.99
CA THR A 42 6.68 -46.74 -10.09
C THR A 42 6.46 -46.05 -8.74
N ASN A 43 6.40 -44.71 -8.72
CA ASN A 43 6.10 -43.91 -7.53
C ASN A 43 4.65 -44.13 -7.09
N THR A 44 4.37 -45.25 -6.44
CA THR A 44 3.07 -45.59 -5.86
C THR A 44 3.29 -46.13 -4.46
N LYS A 45 2.77 -45.42 -3.46
CA LYS A 45 2.73 -45.86 -2.06
C LYS A 45 1.36 -46.49 -1.82
N LEU A 46 1.31 -47.78 -1.49
CA LEU A 46 0.07 -48.46 -1.10
C LEU A 46 0.07 -48.59 0.42
N THR A 47 -0.94 -47.99 1.07
CA THR A 47 -1.17 -48.12 2.51
C THR A 47 -2.56 -48.70 2.74
N GLY A 48 -2.69 -49.71 3.61
CA GLY A 48 -3.97 -50.29 4.01
C GLY A 48 -4.02 -50.48 5.52
N GLN A 49 -5.21 -50.37 6.11
CA GLN A 49 -5.48 -50.65 7.52
C GLN A 49 -6.43 -51.85 7.64
N ILE A 50 -6.18 -52.75 8.60
CA ILE A 50 -7.09 -53.85 8.94
C ILE A 50 -7.61 -53.60 10.37
N PRO A 51 -8.93 -53.49 10.59
CA PRO A 51 -9.48 -53.51 11.95
C PRO A 51 -9.56 -54.93 12.50
N THR A 52 -9.16 -55.08 13.76
CA THR A 52 -9.14 -56.30 14.58
C THR A 52 -10.55 -56.68 15.10
N GLU A 53 -10.96 -57.93 14.85
CA GLU A 53 -11.96 -58.79 15.56
C GLU A 53 -13.44 -58.32 15.66
N ILE A 54 -14.41 -58.90 14.90
CA ILE A 54 -15.29 -60.11 15.08
C ILE A 54 -16.28 -59.98 16.28
N LYS A 55 -17.63 -59.99 16.08
CA LYS A 55 -18.52 -61.19 16.03
C LYS A 55 -19.91 -60.94 15.40
N ASN A 56 -20.31 -61.89 14.54
CA ASN A 56 -21.59 -62.57 14.24
C ASN A 56 -22.93 -61.85 14.53
N GLU A 57 -23.96 -61.93 13.68
CA GLU A 57 -24.70 -63.16 13.30
C GLU A 57 -25.01 -63.22 11.79
N SER A 58 -25.12 -64.43 11.23
CA SER A 58 -25.32 -64.74 9.80
C SER A 58 -24.12 -64.45 8.87
N GLY A 59 -23.22 -65.43 8.82
CA GLY A 59 -22.00 -65.41 8.02
C GLY A 59 -22.24 -65.17 6.52
N ALA A 60 -21.71 -64.07 6.03
CA ALA A 60 -21.29 -63.89 4.64
C ALA A 60 -20.23 -62.79 4.57
N LEU A 61 -19.04 -63.12 4.08
CA LEU A 61 -17.91 -62.20 3.87
C LEU A 61 -18.10 -61.46 2.54
N ILE A 62 -18.39 -60.15 2.58
CA ILE A 62 -18.18 -59.26 1.44
C ILE A 62 -17.43 -58.02 1.93
N LYS A 63 -16.10 -58.03 1.82
CA LYS A 63 -15.31 -56.79 1.85
C LYS A 63 -14.69 -56.58 0.47
N LYS A 64 -15.38 -55.77 -0.35
CA LYS A 64 -14.73 -55.06 -1.45
C LYS A 64 -13.76 -54.05 -0.82
N ILE A 65 -12.47 -54.30 -0.94
CA ILE A 65 -11.44 -53.32 -0.62
C ILE A 65 -11.53 -52.24 -1.72
N LYS A 66 -12.04 -51.06 -1.39
CA LYS A 66 -11.92 -49.88 -2.26
C LYS A 66 -10.49 -49.36 -2.15
N VAL A 67 -9.68 -49.70 -3.14
CA VAL A 67 -8.35 -49.11 -3.31
C VAL A 67 -8.54 -47.79 -4.07
N ASN A 68 -8.32 -46.67 -3.40
CA ASN A 68 -8.26 -45.36 -4.06
C ASN A 68 -6.87 -45.21 -4.70
N GLN A 69 -6.83 -45.08 -6.02
CA GLN A 69 -5.61 -44.71 -6.75
C GLN A 69 -5.54 -43.18 -6.84
N GLU A 70 -4.60 -42.56 -6.14
CA GLU A 70 -4.20 -41.19 -6.46
C GLU A 70 -3.19 -41.21 -7.60
N HIS A 71 -3.59 -40.68 -8.76
CA HIS A 71 -2.68 -40.46 -9.88
C HIS A 71 -1.73 -39.31 -9.55
N PHE A 72 -0.44 -39.61 -9.37
CA PHE A 72 0.62 -38.61 -9.30
C PHE A 72 1.21 -38.42 -10.71
N GLU A 73 0.78 -37.38 -11.42
CA GLU A 73 1.36 -37.06 -12.73
C GLU A 73 2.81 -36.58 -12.60
N SER A 74 3.67 -37.26 -13.34
CA SER A 74 5.11 -37.01 -13.45
C SER A 74 5.41 -35.75 -14.26
N SER A 75 6.32 -34.96 -13.71
CA SER A 75 6.98 -33.77 -14.28
C SER A 75 7.51 -33.92 -15.71
N LYS A 76 7.01 -33.10 -16.65
CA LYS A 76 7.80 -32.37 -17.67
C LYS A 76 6.95 -31.46 -18.57
N GLU A 77 6.81 -30.20 -18.15
CA GLU A 77 6.93 -29.05 -19.03
C GLU A 77 7.19 -27.83 -18.12
N GLN A 78 8.42 -27.31 -18.11
CA GLN A 78 8.72 -26.06 -17.39
C GLN A 78 8.11 -24.89 -18.15
N LYS A 79 6.78 -24.78 -18.15
CA LYS A 79 6.13 -23.49 -18.35
C LYS A 79 6.58 -22.64 -17.17
N ARG A 80 7.44 -21.65 -17.43
CA ARG A 80 7.69 -20.52 -16.54
C ARG A 80 6.32 -20.05 -16.03
N THR A 81 5.93 -20.51 -14.84
CA THR A 81 4.76 -20.01 -14.15
C THR A 81 5.11 -18.58 -13.83
N GLN A 82 4.59 -17.65 -14.64
CA GLN A 82 4.54 -16.25 -14.28
C GLN A 82 3.82 -16.26 -12.93
N ARG A 83 4.58 -16.08 -11.83
CA ARG A 83 3.99 -15.87 -10.51
C ARG A 83 2.88 -14.84 -10.74
N PRO A 84 1.60 -15.16 -10.45
CA PRO A 84 0.54 -14.20 -10.67
C PRO A 84 0.96 -12.96 -9.91
N ARG A 85 1.24 -11.88 -10.66
CA ARG A 85 1.67 -10.61 -10.10
C ARG A 85 0.67 -10.34 -8.98
N PRO A 86 1.10 -10.20 -7.70
CA PRO A 86 0.17 -10.12 -6.59
C PRO A 86 -0.86 -9.07 -6.98
N GLN A 87 -2.13 -9.50 -7.14
CA GLN A 87 -3.18 -8.61 -7.57
C GLN A 87 -3.18 -7.52 -6.51
N ARG A 88 -2.64 -6.35 -6.87
CA ARG A 88 -2.65 -5.17 -6.04
C ARG A 88 -4.13 -4.94 -5.80
N GLN A 89 -4.62 -5.38 -4.64
CA GLN A 89 -6.00 -5.21 -4.24
C GLN A 89 -6.25 -3.73 -4.50
N LYS A 90 -7.10 -3.44 -5.49
CA LYS A 90 -7.61 -2.10 -5.71
C LYS A 90 -8.37 -1.86 -4.42
N ASN A 91 -7.70 -1.23 -3.44
CA ASN A 91 -8.36 -0.61 -2.31
C ASN A 91 -9.42 0.25 -2.98
N LYS A 92 -10.66 -0.25 -2.96
CA LYS A 92 -11.85 0.46 -3.45
C LYS A 92 -11.68 1.87 -2.94
N ASP A 93 -11.57 2.82 -3.87
CA ASP A 93 -11.37 4.23 -3.56
C ASP A 93 -12.34 4.55 -2.44
N LYS A 94 -11.82 4.72 -1.21
CA LYS A 94 -12.65 5.04 -0.05
C LYS A 94 -13.31 6.33 -0.46
N ASN A 95 -14.62 6.24 -0.71
CA ASN A 95 -15.47 7.32 -1.15
C ASN A 95 -15.01 8.59 -0.49
N PHE A 96 -14.68 9.57 -1.33
CA PHE A 96 -14.21 10.91 -1.01
C PHE A 96 -14.95 11.41 0.23
N LYS A 97 -14.31 11.30 1.41
CA LYS A 97 -14.86 11.95 2.59
C LYS A 97 -14.79 13.44 2.27
N PRO A 98 -15.91 14.17 2.19
CA PRO A 98 -15.96 15.60 1.84
C PRO A 98 -15.32 16.50 2.94
N GLU A 99 -14.43 15.95 3.75
CA GLU A 99 -13.78 16.63 4.85
C GLU A 99 -12.59 17.49 4.37
N PHE A 100 -12.04 17.19 3.19
CA PHE A 100 -10.90 17.91 2.64
C PHE A 100 -11.31 18.79 1.47
N GLU A 101 -11.04 20.09 1.60
CA GLU A 101 -11.11 21.05 0.51
C GLU A 101 -9.74 21.12 -0.19
N ASP A 102 -9.75 21.22 -1.50
CA ASP A 102 -8.58 21.32 -2.35
C ASP A 102 -8.52 22.67 -3.08
N ARG A 103 -7.30 23.18 -3.28
CA ARG A 103 -7.03 24.37 -4.08
C ARG A 103 -5.84 24.16 -4.99
N VAL A 104 -6.03 24.48 -6.26
CA VAL A 104 -4.97 24.44 -7.26
C VAL A 104 -4.16 25.74 -7.21
N VAL A 105 -2.86 25.64 -6.97
CA VAL A 105 -1.97 26.81 -6.80
C VAL A 105 -1.31 27.20 -8.12
N SER A 106 -0.95 26.20 -8.93
CA SER A 106 -0.35 26.43 -10.23
C SER A 106 -0.59 25.27 -11.18
N ILE A 107 -0.86 25.61 -12.43
CA ILE A 107 -0.88 24.71 -13.57
C ILE A 107 0.12 25.27 -14.58
N ALA A 108 0.99 24.42 -15.11
CA ALA A 108 1.96 24.81 -16.12
C ALA A 108 2.05 23.73 -17.19
N ARG A 109 2.20 24.13 -18.46
CA ARG A 109 2.61 23.22 -19.54
C ARG A 109 4.13 23.12 -19.50
N VAL A 110 4.64 21.91 -19.30
CA VAL A 110 6.07 21.59 -19.27
C VAL A 110 6.43 20.72 -20.47
N THR A 111 7.68 20.81 -20.91
CA THR A 111 8.16 20.14 -22.13
C THR A 111 9.35 19.25 -21.85
N LYS A 112 9.37 18.07 -22.48
CA LYS A 112 10.58 17.27 -22.67
C LYS A 112 11.00 17.39 -24.14
N VAL A 113 12.20 17.89 -24.38
CA VAL A 113 12.77 17.96 -25.74
C VAL A 113 13.33 16.58 -26.11
N VAL A 114 13.06 16.13 -27.33
CA VAL A 114 13.55 14.86 -27.91
C VAL A 114 14.02 15.11 -29.34
N LYS A 115 14.73 14.15 -29.95
CA LYS A 115 15.28 14.28 -31.31
C LYS A 115 14.27 14.67 -32.40
N GLY A 116 13.00 14.31 -32.23
CA GLY A 116 11.91 14.63 -33.18
C GLY A 116 11.02 15.81 -32.79
N GLY A 117 11.34 16.57 -31.73
CA GLY A 117 10.56 17.73 -31.32
C GLY A 117 10.35 17.86 -29.81
N ARG A 118 9.20 18.41 -29.41
CA ARG A 118 8.87 18.66 -28.00
C ARG A 118 7.66 17.83 -27.57
N ARG A 119 7.84 16.98 -26.55
CA ARG A 119 6.74 16.28 -25.89
C ARG A 119 6.20 17.13 -24.75
N PHE A 120 4.96 17.57 -24.88
CA PHE A 120 4.28 18.38 -23.87
C PHE A 120 3.64 17.50 -22.78
N SER A 121 3.56 18.05 -21.58
CA SER A 121 2.78 17.51 -20.46
C SER A 121 2.31 18.67 -19.59
N PHE A 122 1.25 18.48 -18.82
CA PHE A 122 0.83 19.44 -17.81
C PHE A 122 1.31 19.02 -16.43
N SER A 123 1.78 20.01 -15.68
CA SER A 123 2.22 19.92 -14.30
C SER A 123 1.26 20.76 -13.46
N ALA A 124 0.61 20.13 -12.49
CA ALA A 124 -0.22 20.78 -11.49
C ALA A 124 0.41 20.68 -10.10
N PHE A 125 0.20 21.71 -9.30
CA PHE A 125 0.53 21.76 -7.89
C PHE A 125 -0.72 22.17 -7.11
N ALA A 126 -1.11 21.36 -6.15
CA ALA A 126 -2.33 21.53 -5.38
C ALA A 126 -2.05 21.45 -3.88
N VAL A 127 -2.88 22.13 -3.11
CA VAL A 127 -2.89 22.10 -1.65
C VAL A 127 -4.24 21.56 -1.21
N VAL A 128 -4.25 20.74 -0.17
CA VAL A 128 -5.44 20.11 0.38
C VAL A 128 -5.46 20.36 1.88
N GLY A 129 -6.62 20.65 2.46
CA GLY A 129 -6.75 20.80 3.91
C GLY A 129 -8.19 20.71 4.39
N ASN A 130 -8.37 20.51 5.69
CA ASN A 130 -9.69 20.32 6.30
C ASN A 130 -10.17 21.53 7.13
N LYS A 131 -9.48 22.67 7.05
CA LYS A 131 -9.71 23.88 7.87
C LYS A 131 -9.68 23.65 9.39
N LYS A 132 -9.19 22.48 9.84
CA LYS A 132 -9.12 22.07 11.25
C LYS A 132 -7.67 21.76 11.66
N GLY A 133 -6.70 22.43 11.05
CA GLY A 133 -5.28 22.26 11.35
C GLY A 133 -4.61 21.09 10.63
N LYS A 134 -5.24 20.45 9.64
CA LYS A 134 -4.56 19.51 8.73
C LYS A 134 -4.44 20.10 7.34
N VAL A 135 -3.22 20.11 6.82
CA VAL A 135 -2.90 20.65 5.50
C VAL A 135 -1.80 19.82 4.84
N GLY A 136 -1.86 19.68 3.52
CA GLY A 136 -0.88 18.96 2.71
C GLY A 136 -0.78 19.58 1.33
N PHE A 137 0.28 19.24 0.61
CA PHE A 137 0.47 19.67 -0.77
C PHE A 137 0.95 18.50 -1.62
N GLY A 138 0.67 18.59 -2.92
CA GLY A 138 0.99 17.54 -3.86
C GLY A 138 1.33 18.08 -5.23
N HIS A 139 2.05 17.26 -5.98
CA HIS A 139 2.44 17.54 -7.35
C HIS A 139 1.94 16.42 -8.26
N GLY A 140 1.42 16.81 -9.42
CA GLY A 140 0.91 15.87 -10.41
C GLY A 140 1.36 16.26 -11.80
N LYS A 141 1.79 15.27 -12.59
CA LYS A 141 2.12 15.45 -14.01
C LYS A 141 1.35 14.44 -14.86
N ALA A 142 0.75 14.92 -15.94
CA ALA A 142 0.01 14.09 -16.89
C ALA A 142 0.01 14.72 -18.29
N ASN A 143 -0.52 14.01 -19.29
CA ASN A 143 -0.67 14.57 -20.63
C ASN A 143 -1.85 15.55 -20.71
N GLU A 144 -2.84 15.39 -19.84
CA GLU A 144 -4.01 16.26 -19.73
C GLU A 144 -4.03 17.05 -18.42
N VAL A 145 -4.72 18.19 -18.42
CA VAL A 145 -4.80 19.09 -17.27
C VAL A 145 -5.58 18.44 -16.11
N GLN A 146 -6.76 17.89 -16.37
CA GLN A 146 -7.62 17.32 -15.32
C GLN A 146 -6.92 16.17 -14.59
N ASP A 147 -6.28 15.28 -15.34
CA ASP A 147 -5.51 14.17 -14.77
C ASP A 147 -4.30 14.64 -13.95
N SER A 148 -3.65 15.72 -14.37
CA SER A 148 -2.55 16.29 -13.58
C SER A 148 -3.05 16.82 -12.23
N ILE A 149 -4.24 17.44 -12.20
CA ILE A 149 -4.86 17.95 -10.97
C ILE A 149 -5.27 16.78 -10.05
N ARG A 150 -5.97 15.77 -10.58
CA ARG A 150 -6.37 14.57 -9.81
C ARG A 150 -5.16 13.89 -9.15
N LYS A 151 -4.06 13.75 -9.89
CA LYS A 151 -2.80 13.20 -9.36
C LYS A 151 -2.21 14.08 -8.26
N ALA A 152 -2.22 15.40 -8.43
CA ALA A 152 -1.73 16.34 -7.43
C ALA A 152 -2.55 16.28 -6.13
N ILE A 153 -3.87 16.21 -6.21
CA ILE A 153 -4.77 16.09 -5.06
C ILE A 153 -4.51 14.77 -4.31
N LYS A 154 -4.41 13.66 -5.04
CA LYS A 154 -4.13 12.34 -4.45
C LYS A 154 -2.76 12.30 -3.75
N ASP A 155 -1.74 12.92 -4.34
CA ASP A 155 -0.41 13.06 -3.73
C ASP A 155 -0.47 13.94 -2.46
N ALA A 156 -1.25 15.02 -2.47
CA ALA A 156 -1.43 15.90 -1.32
C ALA A 156 -2.14 15.23 -0.13
N GLN A 157 -3.18 14.43 -0.40
CA GLN A 157 -3.91 13.69 0.63
C GLN A 157 -3.03 12.67 1.37
N ASN A 158 -2.04 12.09 0.67
CA ASN A 158 -1.09 11.17 1.30
C ASN A 158 -0.03 11.89 2.16
N ARG A 159 0.14 13.21 2.01
CA ARG A 159 1.16 14.03 2.69
C ARG A 159 0.52 15.11 3.56
N LEU A 160 -0.45 14.71 4.38
CA LEU A 160 -1.08 15.61 5.34
C LEU A 160 -0.20 15.80 6.58
N VAL A 161 -0.14 17.05 7.02
CA VAL A 161 0.61 17.49 8.19
C VAL A 161 -0.34 18.21 9.13
N SER A 162 -0.17 18.01 10.44
CA SER A 162 -0.92 18.75 11.45
C SER A 162 -0.17 20.01 11.87
N VAL A 163 -0.87 21.15 11.93
CA VAL A 163 -0.32 22.44 12.33
C VAL A 163 -1.08 23.00 13.55
N PRO A 164 -0.39 23.67 14.48
CA PRO A 164 -1.02 24.19 15.69
C PRO A 164 -1.81 25.48 15.41
N ILE A 165 -3.07 25.51 15.84
CA ILE A 165 -3.93 26.69 15.78
C ILE A 165 -4.15 27.24 17.18
N TYR A 166 -3.83 28.51 17.40
CA TYR A 166 -4.02 29.19 18.69
C TYR A 166 -5.36 29.92 18.73
N ARG A 167 -6.11 29.74 19.83
CA ARG A 167 -7.42 30.38 20.10
C ARG A 167 -8.42 30.24 18.94
N ARG A 168 -8.32 29.14 18.17
CA ARG A 168 -9.10 28.82 16.97
C ARG A 168 -9.03 29.88 15.86
N SER A 169 -8.02 30.77 15.85
CA SER A 169 -7.94 31.86 14.87
C SER A 169 -6.56 32.12 14.28
N THR A 170 -5.49 32.10 15.09
CA THR A 170 -4.15 32.60 14.68
C THR A 170 -2.99 31.67 15.10
N VAL A 171 -1.75 32.08 14.81
CA VAL A 171 -0.52 31.37 15.19
C VAL A 171 -0.08 31.71 16.62
N PRO A 172 0.62 30.81 17.35
CA PRO A 172 1.04 31.06 18.72
C PRO A 172 2.04 32.22 18.90
N HIS A 173 3.04 32.32 18.03
CA HIS A 173 4.13 33.31 18.04
C HIS A 173 4.58 33.60 16.61
N GLU A 174 5.41 34.64 16.45
CA GLU A 174 6.00 34.94 15.14
C GLU A 174 7.13 33.97 14.80
N ILE A 175 7.20 33.57 13.53
CA ILE A 175 8.22 32.65 13.05
C ILE A 175 8.68 33.04 11.66
N SER A 176 9.97 32.91 11.41
CA SER A 176 10.54 32.99 10.08
C SER A 176 11.08 31.64 9.65
N ALA A 177 10.88 31.29 8.38
CA ALA A 177 11.44 30.07 7.82
C ALA A 177 11.99 30.31 6.42
N LYS A 178 13.04 29.57 6.09
CA LYS A 178 13.65 29.53 4.76
C LYS A 178 13.54 28.13 4.17
N TYR A 179 13.15 28.08 2.91
CA TYR A 179 13.25 26.90 2.05
C TYR A 179 13.85 27.31 0.71
N SER A 180 15.03 26.77 0.39
CA SER A 180 15.85 27.24 -0.76
C SER A 180 16.04 28.77 -0.71
N ALA A 181 15.83 29.48 -1.82
CA ALA A 181 15.91 30.94 -1.89
C ALA A 181 14.65 31.68 -1.40
N SER A 182 13.59 30.97 -1.01
CA SER A 182 12.34 31.55 -0.51
C SER A 182 12.37 31.67 1.01
N LYS A 183 12.07 32.87 1.54
CA LYS A 183 11.92 33.14 2.97
C LYS A 183 10.49 33.60 3.25
N ILE A 184 9.90 33.13 4.35
CA ILE A 184 8.57 33.54 4.82
C ILE A 184 8.68 34.04 6.25
N LEU A 185 8.01 35.14 6.55
CA LEU A 185 7.73 35.60 7.89
C LEU A 185 6.23 35.43 8.15
N ILE A 186 5.89 34.84 9.28
CA ILE A 186 4.53 34.66 9.77
C ILE A 186 4.44 35.31 11.14
N LYS A 187 3.44 36.16 11.35
CA LYS A 187 3.19 36.87 12.61
C LYS A 187 1.72 36.72 13.02
N PRO A 188 1.40 36.55 14.31
CA PRO A 188 0.03 36.54 14.80
C PRO A 188 -0.66 37.88 14.49
N ALA A 189 -1.97 37.81 14.24
CA ALA A 189 -2.80 38.99 14.01
C ALA A 189 -3.94 39.06 15.05
N PRO A 190 -4.46 40.26 15.37
CA PRO A 190 -5.63 40.39 16.22
C PRO A 190 -6.85 39.76 15.54
N ARG A 191 -7.84 39.38 16.36
CA ARG A 191 -9.08 38.76 15.88
C ARG A 191 -9.84 39.72 14.94
N GLY A 192 -10.35 39.19 13.83
CA GLY A 192 -11.14 39.95 12.87
C GLY A 192 -10.31 40.71 11.82
N LYS A 193 -8.98 40.55 11.80
CA LYS A 193 -8.13 41.16 10.78
C LYS A 193 -8.22 40.45 9.43
N GLY A 194 -8.47 39.15 9.44
CA GLY A 194 -8.42 38.29 8.27
C GLY A 194 -7.00 37.87 7.88
N ILE A 195 -6.90 37.18 6.74
CA ILE A 195 -5.64 36.64 6.21
C ILE A 195 -4.94 37.70 5.36
N VAL A 196 -3.83 38.26 5.84
CA VAL A 196 -2.97 39.16 5.06
C VAL A 196 -1.78 38.36 4.52
N ALA A 197 -1.95 37.82 3.32
CA ALA A 197 -0.98 36.93 2.71
C ALA A 197 -0.95 36.98 1.18
N SER A 198 0.21 36.63 0.60
CA SER A 198 0.35 36.37 -0.84
C SER A 198 -0.54 35.19 -1.25
N ASN A 199 -1.03 35.16 -2.49
CA ASN A 199 -1.98 34.15 -2.97
C ASN A 199 -1.54 32.70 -2.66
N THR A 200 -0.27 32.39 -2.88
CA THR A 200 0.30 31.06 -2.59
C THR A 200 0.30 30.70 -1.10
N VAL A 201 0.59 31.67 -0.22
CA VAL A 201 0.59 31.47 1.23
C VAL A 201 -0.85 31.36 1.73
N ARG A 202 -1.74 32.22 1.19
CA ARG A 202 -3.17 32.21 1.49
C ARG A 202 -3.80 30.83 1.23
N ALA A 203 -3.49 30.22 0.07
CA ALA A 203 -4.00 28.87 -0.24
C ALA A 203 -3.65 27.82 0.83
N VAL A 204 -2.47 27.91 1.45
CA VAL A 204 -2.05 26.99 2.52
C VAL A 204 -2.71 27.33 3.85
N VAL A 205 -2.63 28.59 4.24
CA VAL A 205 -3.04 29.07 5.56
C VAL A 205 -4.55 29.01 5.75
N GLU A 206 -5.31 29.30 4.69
CA GLU A 206 -6.77 29.20 4.71
C GLU A 206 -7.25 27.75 4.78
N LEU A 207 -6.66 26.85 4.00
CA LEU A 207 -6.98 25.41 4.04
C LEU A 207 -6.51 24.74 5.34
N ALA A 208 -5.47 25.28 5.97
CA ALA A 208 -5.06 24.87 7.31
C ALA A 208 -6.08 25.31 8.38
N GLY A 209 -6.88 26.36 8.14
CA GLY A 209 -7.92 26.82 9.07
C GLY A 209 -7.54 28.04 9.91
N TYR A 210 -6.53 28.82 9.51
CA TYR A 210 -6.25 30.11 10.14
C TYR A 210 -7.17 31.18 9.57
N THR A 211 -7.72 32.02 10.44
CA THR A 211 -8.57 33.17 10.05
C THR A 211 -7.79 34.47 10.04
N ASP A 212 -6.90 34.66 11.02
CA ASP A 212 -6.21 35.93 11.25
C ASP A 212 -4.70 35.70 11.29
N ILE A 213 -3.97 36.29 10.32
CA ILE A 213 -2.52 36.11 10.22
C ILE A 213 -1.87 37.20 9.37
N TYR A 214 -0.70 37.66 9.80
CA TYR A 214 0.17 38.52 8.99
C TYR A 214 1.29 37.68 8.38
N THR A 215 1.50 37.82 7.08
CA THR A 215 2.61 37.13 6.42
C THR A 215 3.34 38.03 5.43
N LYS A 216 4.63 37.78 5.27
CA LYS A 216 5.45 38.42 4.24
C LYS A 216 6.40 37.40 3.63
N THR A 217 6.40 37.32 2.31
CA THR A 217 7.41 36.57 1.55
C THR A 217 8.57 37.47 1.16
N TYR A 218 9.79 36.97 1.32
CA TYR A 218 11.03 37.60 0.89
C TYR A 218 11.82 36.66 -0.03
N GLY A 219 12.72 37.24 -0.83
CA GLY A 219 13.55 36.48 -1.78
C GLY A 219 12.75 35.91 -2.96
N SER A 220 13.00 34.65 -3.29
CA SER A 220 12.36 33.99 -4.44
C SER A 220 10.87 33.71 -4.19
N ARG A 221 10.04 34.02 -5.20
CA ARG A 221 8.57 33.87 -5.17
C ARG A 221 8.05 32.64 -5.93
N THR A 222 8.91 31.67 -6.21
CA THR A 222 8.49 30.41 -6.85
C THR A 222 7.43 29.70 -5.99
N LYS A 223 6.25 29.46 -6.55
CA LYS A 223 5.06 28.99 -5.80
C LYS A 223 5.32 27.72 -4.98
N ILE A 224 6.00 26.74 -5.56
CA ILE A 224 6.33 25.45 -4.90
C ILE A 224 7.18 25.67 -3.64
N ASN A 225 8.23 26.49 -3.75
CA ASN A 225 9.14 26.75 -2.62
C ASN A 225 8.48 27.61 -1.56
N VAL A 226 7.62 28.55 -1.94
CA VAL A 226 6.84 29.35 -1.00
C VAL A 226 5.92 28.44 -0.18
N VAL A 227 5.19 27.50 -0.81
CA VAL A 227 4.35 26.54 -0.06
C VAL A 227 5.17 25.69 0.91
N ARG A 228 6.33 25.18 0.46
CA ARG A 228 7.24 24.41 1.32
C ARG A 228 7.80 25.24 2.48
N ALA A 229 8.18 26.49 2.23
CA ALA A 229 8.63 27.42 3.27
C ALA A 229 7.52 27.69 4.29
N THR A 230 6.29 27.93 3.83
CA THR A 230 5.12 28.16 4.69
C THR A 230 4.85 26.95 5.58
N LEU A 231 4.85 25.74 5.03
CA LEU A 231 4.63 24.53 5.83
C LEU A 231 5.75 24.30 6.83
N LYS A 232 7.00 24.56 6.45
CA LYS A 232 8.14 24.51 7.38
C LYS A 232 7.99 25.52 8.52
N ALA A 233 7.49 26.72 8.23
CA ALA A 233 7.21 27.73 9.25
C ALA A 233 6.11 27.27 10.20
N LEU A 234 4.98 26.78 9.67
CA LEU A 234 3.85 26.33 10.48
C LEU A 234 4.21 25.10 11.35
N LEU A 235 5.05 24.20 10.83
CA LEU A 235 5.58 23.06 11.58
C LEU A 235 6.53 23.46 12.72
N GLY A 236 7.25 24.58 12.56
CA GLY A 236 8.15 25.09 13.58
C GLY A 236 7.45 25.80 14.75
N LEU A 237 6.14 26.00 14.66
CA LEU A 237 5.35 26.63 15.71
C LEU A 237 5.25 25.70 16.92
N LYS A 238 5.65 26.21 18.08
CA LYS A 238 5.45 25.57 19.38
C LYS A 238 4.21 26.12 20.07
N THR A 239 3.39 25.23 20.62
CA THR A 239 2.25 25.61 21.46
C THR A 239 2.72 26.00 22.87
N LEU A 240 1.88 26.72 23.62
CA LEU A 240 2.20 27.09 25.01
C LEU A 240 2.47 25.85 25.88
N ASN A 241 1.68 24.79 25.69
CA ASN A 241 1.84 23.54 26.43
C ASN A 241 3.21 22.91 26.14
N GLN A 242 3.60 22.84 24.86
CA GLN A 242 4.92 22.32 24.47
C GLN A 242 6.07 23.16 25.05
N VAL A 243 5.91 24.49 25.15
CA VAL A 243 6.93 25.35 25.74
C VAL A 243 6.99 25.19 27.26
N ALA A 244 5.84 25.00 27.92
CA ALA A 244 5.75 24.75 29.35
C ALA A 244 6.44 23.43 29.74
N GLU A 245 6.16 22.36 28.99
CA GLU A 245 6.82 21.05 29.14
C GLU A 245 8.33 21.13 28.93
N LEU A 246 8.80 21.88 27.91
CA LEU A 246 10.24 22.05 27.66
C LEU A 246 10.98 22.86 28.72
N ARG A 247 10.26 23.60 29.57
CA ARG A 247 10.83 24.50 30.57
C ARG A 247 10.48 24.08 32.01
N ASP A 248 9.82 22.94 32.20
CA ASP A 248 9.34 22.44 33.50
C ASP A 248 8.50 23.48 34.28
N LEU A 249 7.73 24.29 33.56
CA LEU A 249 6.88 25.35 34.11
C LEU A 249 5.40 24.99 33.99
N SER A 250 4.57 25.60 34.84
CA SER A 250 3.12 25.49 34.64
C SER A 250 2.69 26.27 33.38
N PRO A 251 1.62 25.85 32.66
CA PRO A 251 1.15 26.56 31.47
C PRO A 251 0.79 28.03 31.72
N GLN A 252 0.36 28.35 32.95
CA GLN A 252 0.04 29.72 33.38
C GLN A 252 1.30 30.56 33.50
N GLN A 253 2.37 30.01 34.10
CA GLN A 253 3.67 30.68 34.19
C GLN A 253 4.29 30.91 32.81
N ALA A 254 4.20 29.91 31.92
CA ALA A 254 4.68 30.04 30.54
C ALA A 254 3.92 31.13 29.75
N HIS A 255 2.62 31.33 30.03
CA HIS A 255 1.84 32.42 29.44
C HIS A 255 2.27 33.80 29.98
N ALA A 256 2.63 33.91 31.26
CA ALA A 256 3.07 35.16 31.87
C ALA A 256 4.42 35.66 31.32
N LEU A 257 5.32 34.74 30.97
CA LEU A 257 6.64 35.04 30.38
C LEU A 257 6.60 35.47 28.91
N LYS A 258 5.42 35.66 28.32
CA LYS A 258 5.24 35.93 26.89
C LYS A 258 5.38 37.43 26.52
N ASN A 259 5.77 38.27 27.47
CA ASN A 259 5.94 39.71 27.30
C ASN A 259 7.42 40.09 27.42
#